data_AF-A0A962MCE8-F1
#
_entry.id   AF-A0A962MCE8-F1
#
_cell.length_a   1.000
_cell.length_b   1.000
_cell.length_c   1.000
_cell.angle_alpha   90.00
_cell.angle_beta   90.00
_cell.angle_gamma   90.00
#
_symmetry.space_group_name_H-M   'P 1'
#
loop_
_entity.id
_entity.type
_entity.pdbx_description
1 polymer ?
#
loop_
_entity_poly.entity_id
_entity_poly.type
_entity_poly.pdbx_seq_one_letter_code
_entity_poly.pdbx_strand_id
1 'polypeptide(L)'
;RDRGVNEMSAALKRRFNFETMQPLHDHKAESELVSREVNRLLTEDAIQAPLSNNITEMLVTVFQELRSGKALGASLEPLSSVLSTAEAINVAYSAAAENWYLGSGELQPRQLLRHLRGTVIKDDEDDRKRVKNYLRLVRSKRVKEPEWDDLLQGEQWL
;
A
#
# COMPACT_ATOMS: atom_id res chain seq x y z
N ARG A 1 -7.45 -14.42 2.98
CA ARG A 1 -8.40 -14.80 1.90
C ARG A 1 -9.23 -13.55 1.66
N ASP A 2 -8.92 -12.81 0.59
CA ASP A 2 -9.47 -11.48 0.34
C ASP A 2 -11.01 -11.51 0.33
N ARG A 3 -11.61 -10.79 1.27
CA ARG A 3 -13.05 -10.55 1.33
C ARG A 3 -13.23 -9.05 1.41
N GLY A 4 -13.09 -8.39 0.26
CA GLY A 4 -13.60 -7.04 0.08
C GLY A 4 -15.10 -7.02 0.32
N VAL A 5 -15.48 -6.62 1.54
CA VAL A 5 -16.79 -6.19 2.06
C VAL A 5 -18.01 -7.14 1.90
N ASN A 6 -18.03 -8.07 0.95
CA ASN A 6 -19.09 -9.06 0.77
C ASN A 6 -18.57 -10.37 0.15
N GLU A 7 -19.01 -11.51 0.66
CA GLU A 7 -18.79 -12.78 -0.04
C GLU A 7 -19.65 -12.84 -1.30
N MET A 8 -19.01 -13.04 -2.44
CA MET A 8 -19.72 -13.26 -3.70
C MET A 8 -20.63 -14.50 -3.63
N SER A 9 -21.85 -14.36 -4.12
CA SER A 9 -22.85 -15.44 -4.18
C SER A 9 -22.38 -16.60 -5.06
N ALA A 10 -22.89 -17.80 -4.78
CA ALA A 10 -22.57 -19.00 -5.55
C ALA A 10 -22.98 -18.89 -7.04
N ALA A 11 -24.03 -18.13 -7.34
CA ALA A 11 -24.46 -17.87 -8.71
C ALA A 11 -23.44 -17.01 -9.48
N LEU A 12 -22.86 -16.00 -8.82
CA LEU A 12 -21.85 -15.13 -9.40
C LEU A 12 -20.55 -15.89 -9.63
N LYS A 13 -20.12 -16.71 -8.66
CA LYS A 13 -18.91 -17.54 -8.79
C LYS A 13 -18.95 -18.56 -9.93
N ARG A 14 -20.13 -18.98 -10.39
CA ARG A 14 -20.28 -19.89 -11.54
C ARG A 14 -20.17 -19.21 -12.91
N ARG A 15 -20.38 -17.89 -12.97
CA ARG A 15 -20.45 -17.11 -14.21
C ARG A 15 -19.18 -16.32 -14.51
N PHE A 16 -18.27 -16.23 -13.55
CA PHE A 16 -17.00 -15.51 -13.69
C PHE A 16 -15.84 -16.49 -13.59
N ASN A 17 -14.84 -16.31 -14.44
CA ASN A 17 -13.54 -16.95 -14.29
C ASN A 17 -12.70 -16.11 -13.33
N PHE A 18 -11.96 -16.77 -12.44
CA PHE A 18 -11.11 -16.09 -11.46
C PHE A 18 -9.67 -16.57 -11.63
N GLU A 19 -8.75 -15.63 -11.76
CA GLU A 19 -7.31 -15.89 -11.72
C GLU A 19 -6.71 -15.14 -10.54
N THR A 20 -5.88 -15.86 -9.77
CA THR A 20 -5.15 -15.27 -8.65
C THR A 20 -3.82 -14.75 -9.17
N MET A 21 -3.71 -13.42 -9.29
CA MET A 21 -2.44 -12.77 -9.61
C MET A 21 -1.56 -12.75 -8.37
N GLN A 22 -0.42 -13.44 -8.43
CA GLN A 22 0.59 -13.40 -7.38
C GLN A 22 1.36 -12.08 -7.46
N PRO A 23 1.74 -11.48 -6.32
CA PRO A 23 2.62 -10.32 -6.32
C PRO A 23 4.01 -10.64 -6.91
N LEU A 24 4.64 -9.62 -7.48
CA LEU A 24 6.03 -9.74 -7.93
C LEU A 24 6.97 -9.93 -6.74
N HIS A 25 7.95 -10.82 -6.89
CA HIS A 25 8.93 -11.11 -5.83
C HIS A 25 10.15 -10.19 -5.92
N ASP A 26 10.50 -9.76 -7.14
CA ASP A 26 11.60 -8.84 -7.37
C ASP A 26 11.14 -7.41 -7.05
N HIS A 27 11.77 -6.79 -6.05
CA HIS A 27 11.44 -5.45 -5.57
C HIS A 27 11.55 -4.39 -6.67
N LYS A 28 12.59 -4.48 -7.51
CA LYS A 28 12.82 -3.52 -8.59
C LYS A 28 11.71 -3.63 -9.64
N ALA A 29 11.39 -4.84 -10.09
CA ALA A 29 10.33 -5.09 -11.05
C ALA A 29 8.95 -4.66 -10.50
N GLU A 30 8.68 -4.90 -9.22
CA GLU A 30 7.44 -4.44 -8.57
C GLU A 30 7.39 -2.91 -8.54
N SER A 31 8.48 -2.24 -8.16
CA SER A 31 8.58 -0.77 -8.12
C SER A 31 8.41 -0.14 -9.51
N GLU A 32 9.06 -0.69 -10.54
CA GLU A 32 8.90 -0.23 -11.93
C GLU A 32 7.47 -0.39 -12.42
N LEU A 33 6.81 -1.51 -12.10
CA LEU A 33 5.42 -1.75 -12.48
C LEU A 33 4.47 -0.77 -11.77
N VAL A 34 4.63 -0.60 -10.44
CA VAL A 34 3.80 0.33 -9.66
C VAL A 34 3.97 1.76 -10.16
N SER A 35 5.22 2.23 -10.32
CA SER A 35 5.49 3.59 -10.82
C SER A 35 4.88 3.80 -12.20
N ARG A 36 5.09 2.87 -13.14
CA ARG A 36 4.54 2.98 -14.50
C ARG A 36 3.03 3.06 -14.50
N GLU A 37 2.36 2.18 -13.75
CA GLU A 37 0.92 2.09 -13.77
C GLU A 37 0.23 3.24 -13.04
N VAL A 38 0.78 3.67 -11.91
CA VAL A 38 0.27 4.86 -11.21
C VAL A 38 0.42 6.10 -12.10
N ASN A 39 1.59 6.31 -12.71
CA ASN A 39 1.81 7.46 -13.59
C ASN A 39 0.91 7.43 -14.85
N ARG A 40 0.60 6.24 -15.39
CA ARG A 40 -0.39 6.07 -16.46
C ARG A 40 -1.77 6.58 -16.02
N LEU A 41 -2.26 6.11 -14.88
CA LEU A 41 -3.57 6.50 -14.33
C LEU A 41 -3.63 8.01 -14.03
N LEU A 42 -2.59 8.56 -13.41
CA LEU A 42 -2.52 10.00 -13.13
C LEU A 42 -2.58 10.83 -14.43
N THR A 43 -1.91 10.37 -15.49
CA THR A 43 -1.94 11.04 -16.79
C THR A 43 -3.34 11.00 -17.43
N GLU A 44 -4.03 9.86 -17.32
CA GLU A 44 -5.40 9.70 -17.85
C GLU A 44 -6.40 10.66 -17.18
N ASP A 45 -6.19 10.96 -15.90
CA ASP A 45 -7.01 11.90 -15.13
C ASP A 45 -6.48 13.34 -15.13
N ALA A 46 -5.51 13.65 -16.00
CA ALA A 46 -4.87 14.96 -16.11
C ALA A 46 -4.26 15.49 -14.79
N ILE A 47 -3.82 14.59 -13.92
CA ILE A 47 -3.12 14.91 -12.66
C ILE A 47 -1.62 15.06 -12.95
N GLN A 48 -1.09 16.28 -12.79
CA GLN A 48 0.31 16.61 -13.09
C GLN A 48 1.22 16.48 -11.86
N ALA A 49 1.12 15.34 -11.18
CA ALA A 49 1.91 15.03 -9.98
C ALA A 49 2.46 13.61 -10.08
N PRO A 50 3.52 13.38 -10.89
CA PRO A 50 4.07 12.05 -11.07
C PRO A 50 4.57 11.49 -9.75
N LEU A 51 4.38 10.19 -9.56
CA LEU A 51 4.84 9.49 -8.37
C LEU A 51 6.36 9.45 -8.31
N SER A 52 6.95 9.87 -7.20
CA SER A 52 8.40 9.81 -7.02
C SER A 52 8.89 8.37 -6.85
N ASN A 53 10.10 8.08 -7.33
CA ASN A 53 10.70 6.75 -7.21
C ASN A 53 10.85 6.34 -5.76
N ASN A 54 11.30 7.25 -4.89
CA ASN A 54 11.53 6.93 -3.49
C ASN A 54 10.23 6.55 -2.75
N ILE A 55 9.12 7.28 -3.00
CA ILE A 55 7.80 6.93 -2.44
C ILE A 55 7.34 5.57 -2.98
N THR A 56 7.60 5.29 -4.26
CA THR A 56 7.26 3.99 -4.87
C THR A 56 8.03 2.84 -4.20
N GLU A 57 9.35 2.96 -4.11
CA GLU A 57 10.22 1.95 -3.52
C GLU A 57 9.89 1.71 -2.04
N MET A 58 9.58 2.78 -1.30
CA MET A 58 9.10 2.69 0.07
C MET A 58 7.78 1.93 0.17
N LEU A 59 6.79 2.29 -0.65
CA LEU A 59 5.48 1.65 -0.64
C LEU A 59 5.61 0.15 -0.96
N VAL A 60 6.41 -0.21 -1.97
CA VAL A 60 6.69 -1.61 -2.31
C VAL A 60 7.39 -2.32 -1.15
N THR A 61 8.34 -1.66 -0.48
CA THR A 61 9.00 -2.21 0.72
C THR A 61 7.98 -2.51 1.82
N VAL A 62 7.10 -1.56 2.13
CA VAL A 62 6.02 -1.75 3.13
C VAL A 62 5.14 -2.94 2.77
N PHE A 63 4.73 -3.03 1.50
CA PHE A 63 3.88 -4.13 1.01
C PHE A 63 4.58 -5.48 1.12
N GLN A 64 5.84 -5.60 0.68
CA GLN A 64 6.60 -6.85 0.74
C GLN A 64 6.87 -7.30 2.18
N GLU A 65 7.18 -6.38 3.07
CA GLU A 65 7.45 -6.68 4.48
C GLU A 65 6.19 -7.14 5.22
N LEU A 66 5.06 -6.44 5.03
CA LEU A 66 3.77 -6.83 5.62
C LEU A 66 3.24 -8.15 5.03
N ARG A 67 3.44 -8.38 3.73
CA ARG A 67 3.05 -9.61 3.01
C ARG A 67 3.86 -10.81 3.47
N SER A 68 5.17 -10.65 3.64
CA SER A 68 6.06 -11.74 4.05
C SER A 68 6.05 -12.00 5.55
N GLY A 69 5.51 -11.09 6.36
CA GLY A 69 5.59 -11.15 7.81
C GLY A 69 7.04 -11.07 8.30
N LYS A 70 7.93 -10.43 7.53
CA LYS A 70 9.36 -10.29 7.85
C LYS A 70 9.81 -8.88 7.52
N ALA A 71 10.37 -8.21 8.51
CA ALA A 71 10.91 -6.87 8.33
C ALA A 71 12.14 -6.72 9.22
N LEU A 72 13.20 -6.09 8.72
CA LEU A 72 14.33 -5.62 9.54
C LEU A 72 14.93 -6.70 10.48
N GLY A 73 14.94 -7.97 10.05
CA GLY A 73 15.47 -9.11 10.82
C GLY A 73 14.52 -9.68 11.88
N ALA A 74 13.29 -9.17 11.98
CA ALA A 74 12.26 -9.67 12.89
C ALA A 74 11.12 -10.35 12.12
N SER A 75 10.46 -11.31 12.77
CA SER A 75 9.21 -11.91 12.29
C SER A 75 8.01 -11.15 12.82
N LEU A 76 7.01 -10.98 11.97
CA LEU A 76 5.75 -10.30 12.23
C LEU A 76 4.60 -11.24 11.85
N GLU A 77 3.45 -11.04 12.46
CA GLU A 77 2.24 -11.69 11.96
C GLU A 77 1.86 -11.10 10.60
N PRO A 78 1.65 -11.92 9.56
CA PRO A 78 1.18 -11.44 8.27
C PRO A 78 -0.24 -10.91 8.37
N LEU A 79 -0.59 -9.97 7.49
CA LEU A 79 -1.95 -9.46 7.40
C LEU A 79 -2.93 -10.55 6.93
N SER A 80 -4.19 -10.44 7.34
CA SER A 80 -5.28 -11.32 6.91
C SER A 80 -5.75 -10.97 5.48
N SER A 81 -5.64 -9.67 5.17
CA SER A 81 -5.81 -9.05 3.87
C SER A 81 -4.74 -9.47 2.86
N VAL A 82 -5.11 -9.45 1.57
CA VAL A 82 -4.14 -9.63 0.50
C VAL A 82 -3.39 -8.31 0.31
N LEU A 83 -2.11 -8.42 -0.05
CA LEU A 83 -1.22 -7.29 -0.33
C LEU A 83 -0.63 -7.47 -1.72
N SER A 84 -1.43 -7.25 -2.74
CA SER A 84 -1.08 -7.39 -4.15
C SER A 84 -0.39 -6.15 -4.71
N THR A 85 0.27 -6.32 -5.86
CA THR A 85 0.82 -5.18 -6.61
C THR A 85 -0.30 -4.23 -7.07
N ALA A 86 -1.50 -4.74 -7.34
CA ALA A 86 -2.68 -3.92 -7.65
C ALA A 86 -3.14 -3.07 -6.44
N GLU A 87 -3.09 -3.60 -5.23
CA GLU A 87 -3.38 -2.82 -4.02
C GLU A 87 -2.33 -1.73 -3.78
N ALA A 88 -1.05 -1.98 -4.08
CA ALA A 88 -0.02 -0.95 -4.02
C ALA A 88 -0.29 0.19 -5.02
N ILE A 89 -0.66 -0.14 -6.26
CA ILE A 89 -1.07 0.84 -7.28
C ILE A 89 -2.27 1.66 -6.78
N ASN A 90 -3.30 1.00 -6.24
CA ASN A 90 -4.48 1.69 -5.73
C ASN A 90 -4.18 2.62 -4.55
N VAL A 91 -3.34 2.20 -3.61
CA VAL A 91 -2.91 3.06 -2.48
C VAL A 91 -2.17 4.30 -2.99
N ALA A 92 -1.18 4.11 -3.88
CA ALA A 92 -0.39 5.21 -4.42
C ALA A 92 -1.24 6.18 -5.25
N TYR A 93 -2.04 5.66 -6.19
CA TYR A 93 -2.90 6.47 -7.03
C TYR A 93 -3.92 7.25 -6.20
N SER A 94 -4.61 6.60 -5.26
CA SER A 94 -5.59 7.28 -4.40
C SER A 94 -4.95 8.39 -3.56
N ALA A 95 -3.75 8.15 -3.05
CA ALA A 95 -3.01 9.15 -2.27
C ALA A 95 -2.56 10.34 -3.12
N ALA A 96 -2.03 10.08 -4.32
CA ALA A 96 -1.63 11.12 -5.25
C ALA A 96 -2.83 11.94 -5.73
N ALA A 97 -3.91 11.29 -6.15
CA ALA A 97 -5.12 11.95 -6.61
C ALA A 97 -5.75 12.81 -5.51
N GLU A 98 -5.87 12.30 -4.28
CA GLU A 98 -6.43 13.10 -3.20
C GLU A 98 -5.55 14.28 -2.85
N ASN A 99 -4.23 14.12 -2.80
CA ASN A 99 -3.35 15.23 -2.47
C ASN A 99 -3.30 16.28 -3.59
N TRP A 100 -3.49 15.88 -4.85
CA TRP A 100 -3.66 16.81 -5.96
C TRP A 100 -4.90 17.68 -5.80
N TYR A 101 -6.06 17.09 -5.50
CA TYR A 101 -7.32 17.81 -5.44
C TYR A 101 -7.59 18.51 -4.11
N LEU A 102 -7.15 17.92 -2.99
CA LEU A 102 -7.52 18.34 -1.63
C LEU A 102 -6.30 18.72 -0.76
N GLY A 103 -5.09 18.54 -1.27
CA GLY A 103 -3.85 18.70 -0.50
C GLY A 103 -2.89 19.72 -1.10
N SER A 104 -1.60 19.41 -1.02
CA SER A 104 -0.50 20.30 -1.42
C SER A 104 -0.02 20.10 -2.87
N GLY A 105 -0.74 19.32 -3.69
CA GLY A 105 -0.36 19.00 -5.07
C GLY A 105 0.59 17.81 -5.18
N GLU A 106 1.64 17.74 -4.35
CA GLU A 106 2.64 16.64 -4.38
C GLU A 106 2.48 15.63 -3.23
N LEU A 107 2.42 14.34 -3.57
CA LEU A 107 2.28 13.26 -2.59
C LEU A 107 3.48 13.22 -1.63
N GLN A 108 3.19 13.14 -0.33
CA GLN A 108 4.17 12.99 0.74
C GLN A 108 4.03 11.60 1.39
N PRO A 109 5.14 10.96 1.83
CA PRO A 109 5.12 9.63 2.45
C PRO A 109 4.04 9.44 3.51
N ARG A 110 3.84 10.40 4.43
CA ARG A 110 2.83 10.31 5.50
C ARG A 110 1.45 9.93 4.96
N GLN A 111 1.06 10.48 3.82
CA GLN A 111 -0.29 10.35 3.26
C GLN A 111 -0.62 8.93 2.81
N LEU A 112 0.40 8.09 2.56
CA LEU A 112 0.22 6.68 2.21
C LEU A 112 -0.54 5.90 3.30
N LEU A 113 -0.25 6.15 4.59
CA LEU A 113 -0.85 5.38 5.69
C LEU A 113 -2.37 5.54 5.78
N ARG A 114 -2.89 6.70 5.39
CA ARG A 114 -4.33 6.95 5.34
C ARG A 114 -5.04 6.09 4.29
N HIS A 115 -4.42 5.92 3.12
CA HIS A 115 -4.96 5.06 2.06
C HIS A 115 -4.67 3.58 2.30
N LEU A 116 -3.58 3.26 2.99
CA LEU A 116 -3.32 1.90 3.48
C LEU A 116 -4.46 1.44 4.38
N ARG A 117 -4.97 2.30 5.30
CA ARG A 117 -6.13 1.97 6.13
C ARG A 117 -7.35 1.59 5.29
N GLY A 118 -7.72 2.45 4.33
CA GLY A 118 -8.92 2.22 3.52
C GLY A 118 -8.81 1.03 2.57
N THR A 119 -7.63 0.83 1.99
CA THR A 119 -7.43 -0.14 0.91
C THR A 119 -7.05 -1.53 1.41
N VAL A 120 -6.16 -1.59 2.41
CA VAL A 120 -5.59 -2.85 2.91
C VAL A 120 -6.32 -3.29 4.18
N ILE A 121 -6.45 -2.39 5.17
CA ILE A 121 -6.97 -2.75 6.50
C ILE A 121 -8.49 -2.98 6.46
N LYS A 122 -9.25 -2.23 5.64
CA LYS A 122 -10.69 -2.43 5.41
C LYS A 122 -11.51 -2.61 6.70
N ASP A 123 -11.17 -1.85 7.75
CA ASP A 123 -11.76 -1.90 9.11
C ASP A 123 -11.50 -3.18 9.93
N ASP A 124 -10.52 -4.01 9.56
CA ASP A 124 -10.04 -5.13 10.37
C ASP A 124 -9.13 -4.62 11.51
N GLU A 125 -9.65 -4.69 12.74
CA GLU A 125 -8.96 -4.23 13.94
C GLU A 125 -7.68 -5.02 14.27
N ASP A 126 -7.59 -6.29 13.86
CA ASP A 126 -6.41 -7.10 14.10
C ASP A 126 -5.31 -6.79 13.09
N ASP A 127 -5.66 -6.62 11.80
CA ASP A 127 -4.72 -6.14 10.79
C ASP A 127 -4.24 -4.72 11.12
N ARG A 128 -5.10 -3.87 11.70
CA ARG A 128 -4.70 -2.56 12.23
C ARG A 128 -3.63 -2.66 13.30
N LYS A 129 -3.77 -3.58 14.25
CA LYS A 129 -2.74 -3.83 15.28
C LYS A 129 -1.44 -4.37 14.66
N ARG A 130 -1.53 -5.26 13.66
CA ARG A 130 -0.36 -5.80 12.96
C ARG A 130 0.43 -4.71 12.22
N VAL A 131 -0.27 -3.82 11.51
CA VAL A 131 0.36 -2.65 10.86
C VAL A 131 1.01 -1.74 11.91
N LYS A 132 0.36 -1.45 13.05
CA LYS A 132 0.97 -0.66 14.13
C LYS A 132 2.23 -1.33 14.70
N ASN A 133 2.25 -2.64 14.86
CA ASN A 133 3.44 -3.37 15.29
C ASN A 133 4.58 -3.29 14.27
N TYR A 134 4.26 -3.39 12.97
CA TYR A 134 5.22 -3.14 11.90
C TYR A 134 5.80 -1.73 11.98
N LEU A 135 4.97 -0.69 12.11
CA LEU A 135 5.44 0.70 12.19
C LEU A 135 6.31 0.97 13.42
N ARG A 136 6.04 0.33 14.56
CA ARG A 136 6.94 0.39 15.74
C ARG A 136 8.32 -0.16 15.43
N LEU A 137 8.41 -1.26 14.69
CA LEU A 137 9.68 -1.83 14.27
C LEU A 137 10.41 -0.90 13.29
N VAL A 138 9.70 -0.36 12.29
CA VAL A 138 10.23 0.64 11.35
C VAL A 138 10.77 1.85 12.10
N ARG A 139 10.01 2.40 13.07
CA ARG A 139 10.45 3.52 13.92
C ARG A 139 11.75 3.22 14.66
N SER A 140 11.96 1.98 15.11
CA SER A 140 13.19 1.62 15.82
C SER A 140 14.43 1.51 14.93
N LYS A 141 14.27 1.34 13.60
CA LYS A 141 15.38 1.04 12.68
C LYS A 141 15.58 2.06 11.56
N ARG A 142 14.51 2.70 11.07
CA ARG A 142 14.50 3.57 9.88
C ARG A 142 14.15 5.05 10.16
N VAL A 143 13.83 5.43 11.40
CA VAL A 143 13.42 6.82 11.73
C VAL A 143 14.48 7.89 11.40
N LYS A 144 15.74 7.50 11.19
CA LYS A 144 16.80 8.42 10.76
C LYS A 144 16.76 8.75 9.27
N GLU A 145 16.02 7.97 8.49
CA GLU A 145 15.80 8.20 7.06
C GLU A 145 14.60 9.14 6.90
N PRO A 146 14.76 10.32 6.26
CA PRO A 146 13.74 11.38 6.28
C PRO A 146 12.36 10.94 5.79
N GLU A 147 12.33 10.13 4.73
CA GLU A 147 11.07 9.69 4.15
C GLU A 147 10.33 8.71 5.07
N TRP A 148 11.06 7.85 5.77
CA TRP A 148 10.48 6.91 6.73
C TRP A 148 10.01 7.63 7.99
N ASP A 149 10.72 8.68 8.42
CA ASP A 149 10.23 9.57 9.47
C ASP A 149 8.90 10.23 9.05
N ASP A 150 8.82 10.79 7.84
CA ASP A 150 7.57 11.37 7.34
C ASP A 150 6.46 10.32 7.26
N LEU A 151 6.72 9.12 6.73
CA LEU A 151 5.74 8.03 6.72
C LEU A 151 5.18 7.78 8.14
N LEU A 152 6.04 7.73 9.15
CA LEU A 152 5.67 7.49 10.55
C LEU A 152 4.88 8.63 11.19
N GLN A 153 4.93 9.85 10.64
CA GLN A 153 4.05 10.95 11.07
C GLN A 153 2.59 10.71 10.65
N GLY A 154 2.35 9.84 9.66
CA GLY A 154 1.01 9.43 9.23
C GLY A 154 0.32 8.41 10.14
N GLU A 155 0.98 7.91 11.19
CA GLU A 155 0.45 6.86 12.07
C GLU A 155 -0.88 7.26 12.73
N GLN A 156 -1.15 8.56 12.89
CA GLN A 156 -2.42 9.09 13.40
C GLN A 156 -3.65 8.67 12.58
N TRP A 157 -3.47 8.26 11.32
CA TRP A 157 -4.56 7.82 10.46
C TRP A 157 -4.91 6.34 10.60
N LEU A 158 -4.16 5.56 11.39
CA LEU A 158 -4.42 4.14 11.68
C LEU A 158 -5.20 3.95 12.99
#